data_AF-A0A256JE06-F1
#
_entry.id   AF-A0A256JE06-F1
#
_cell.length_a   1.000
_cell.length_b   1.000
_cell.length_c   1.000
_cell.angle_alpha   90.00
_cell.angle_beta   90.00
_cell.angle_gamma   90.00
#
_symmetry.space_group_name_H-M   'P 1'
#
loop_
_entity.id
_entity.type
_entity.pdbx_description
1 polymer ?
#
loop_
_entity_poly.entity_id
_entity_poly.type
_entity_poly.pdbx_seq_one_letter_code
_entity_poly.pdbx_strand_id
1 'polypeptide(L)' 'ERYDDQGLSFTDGTAVELCDRHDIESVLSFDDDSNGLVDRIDPTTL' A
#
# COMPACT_ATOMS: atom_id res chain seq x y z
N GLU A 1 2.98 -8.86 -16.09
CA GLU A 1 2.19 -8.11 -15.08
C GLU A 1 2.25 -8.88 -13.76
N ARG A 2 2.96 -8.39 -12.74
CA ARG A 2 3.26 -9.17 -11.51
C ARG A 2 2.53 -8.59 -10.29
N TYR A 3 1.25 -8.28 -10.45
CA TYR A 3 0.33 -7.92 -9.34
C TYR A 3 -1.08 -8.51 -9.54
N ASP A 4 -1.34 -9.24 -10.64
CA ASP A 4 -2.65 -9.79 -10.95
C ASP A 4 -3.10 -10.87 -9.95
N ASP A 5 -2.18 -11.49 -9.22
CA ASP A 5 -2.49 -12.49 -8.19
C ASP A 5 -2.98 -11.88 -6.86
N GLN A 6 -2.91 -10.54 -6.68
CA GLN A 6 -3.19 -9.87 -5.40
C GLN A 6 -4.33 -8.85 -5.42
N GLY A 7 -5.03 -8.66 -6.54
CA GLY A 7 -6.15 -7.70 -6.63
C GLY A 7 -5.74 -6.22 -6.53
N LEU A 8 -4.45 -5.93 -6.40
CA LEU A 8 -3.91 -4.58 -6.29
C LEU A 8 -4.05 -3.82 -7.60
N SER A 9 -4.44 -2.55 -7.52
CA SER A 9 -4.30 -1.66 -8.66
C SER A 9 -2.82 -1.36 -8.93
N PHE A 10 -2.53 -0.88 -10.14
CA PHE A 10 -1.18 -0.40 -10.48
C PHE A 10 -0.67 0.67 -9.50
N THR A 11 -1.56 1.53 -9.02
CA THR A 11 -1.22 2.61 -8.08
C THR A 11 -0.82 2.04 -6.72
N ASP A 12 -1.53 1.03 -6.23
CA ASP A 12 -1.23 0.39 -4.94
C ASP A 12 0.11 -0.34 -5.00
N GLY A 13 0.35 -1.11 -6.07
CA GLY A 13 1.64 -1.76 -6.28
C GLY A 13 2.80 -0.76 -6.39
N THR A 14 2.58 0.41 -7.00
CA THR A 14 3.58 1.47 -7.07
C THR A 14 3.83 2.11 -5.70
N ALA A 15 2.78 2.32 -4.91
CA ALA A 15 2.90 2.87 -3.56
C ALA A 15 3.69 1.93 -2.63
N VAL A 16 3.39 0.63 -2.66
CA VAL A 16 4.11 -0.40 -1.88
C VAL A 16 5.59 -0.43 -2.27
N GLU A 17 5.90 -0.46 -3.56
CA GLU A 17 7.29 -0.46 -4.05
C GLU A 17 8.05 0.81 -3.64
N LEU A 18 7.40 1.97 -3.65
CA LEU A 18 8.02 3.22 -3.18
C LEU A 18 8.26 3.18 -1.66
N CYS A 19 7.35 2.60 -0.89
CA CYS A 19 7.54 2.46 0.55
C CYS A 19 8.73 1.56 0.86
N ASP A 20 8.82 0.39 0.22
CA ASP A 20 9.95 -0.55 0.37
C ASP A 20 11.28 0.12 -0.02
N ARG A 21 11.32 0.79 -1.18
CA ARG A 21 12.54 1.45 -1.68
C ARG A 21 13.04 2.57 -0.78
N HIS A 22 12.14 3.26 -0.10
CA HIS A 22 12.45 4.45 0.68
C HIS A 22 12.41 4.23 2.20
N ASP A 23 12.26 2.97 2.65
CA ASP A 23 12.15 2.62 4.07
C ASP A 23 11.02 3.38 4.77
N ILE A 24 9.89 3.54 4.08
CA ILE A 24 8.70 4.19 4.62
C ILE A 24 7.88 3.13 5.34
N GLU A 25 7.77 3.30 6.65
CA GLU A 25 7.14 2.32 7.53
C GLU A 25 5.62 2.21 7.32
N SER A 26 4.96 3.30 6.93
CA SER A 26 3.50 3.31 6.80
C SER A 26 2.98 4.26 5.72
N VAL A 27 1.84 3.89 5.13
CA VAL A 27 1.10 4.69 4.15
C VAL A 27 -0.23 5.19 4.73
N LEU A 28 -0.57 6.46 4.49
CA LEU A 28 -1.88 7.01 4.79
C LEU A 28 -2.82 6.74 3.61
N SER A 29 -3.84 5.91 3.78
CA SER A 29 -4.77 5.55 2.71
C SER A 29 -6.17 5.27 3.25
N PHE A 30 -7.20 5.66 2.49
CA PHE A 30 -8.59 5.27 2.76
C PHE A 30 -8.87 3.83 2.36
N ASP A 31 -8.13 3.31 1.38
CA ASP A 31 -8.34 1.98 0.81
C ASP A 31 -7.47 0.93 1.50
N ASP A 32 -8.01 -0.28 1.68
CA ASP A 32 -7.39 -1.37 2.44
C ASP A 32 -6.74 -2.46 1.58
N ASP A 33 -6.68 -2.29 0.25
CA ASP A 33 -6.12 -3.30 -0.67
C ASP A 33 -4.62 -3.55 -0.43
N SER A 34 -3.90 -2.58 0.15
CA SER A 34 -2.48 -2.70 0.51
C SER A 34 -2.21 -3.31 1.89
N ASN A 35 -3.26 -3.64 2.66
CA ASN A 35 -3.11 -4.22 3.99
C ASN A 35 -2.33 -5.55 3.94
N GLY A 36 -1.32 -5.67 4.80
CA GLY A 36 -0.44 -6.85 4.85
C GLY A 36 0.78 -6.76 3.94
N LEU A 37 0.89 -5.70 3.12
CA LEU A 37 2.09 -5.40 2.34
C LEU A 37 2.88 -4.23 2.94
N VAL A 38 2.17 -3.23 3.46
CA VAL A 38 2.72 -2.07 4.18
C VAL A 38 1.75 -1.70 5.31
N ASP A 39 2.25 -1.12 6.40
CA ASP A 39 1.37 -0.68 7.48
C ASP A 39 0.52 0.50 7.00
N ARG A 40 -0.80 0.40 7.21
CA ARG A 40 -1.76 1.41 6.81
C ARG A 40 -2.21 2.25 8.00
N ILE A 41 -2.14 3.58 7.85
CA ILE A 41 -2.82 4.53 8.73
C ILE A 41 -4.17 4.85 8.10
N ASP A 42 -5.25 4.57 8.82
CA ASP A 42 -6.61 4.92 8.40
C ASP A 42 -6.91 6.38 8.75
N PRO A 43 -7.16 7.26 7.77
CA PRO A 43 -7.43 8.68 8.03
C PRO A 43 -8.64 8.95 8.94
N THR A 44 -9.57 8.00 9.06
CA THR A 44 -10.76 8.14 9.92
C THR A 44 -10.47 7.94 11.41
N THR A 45 -9.25 7.49 11.73
CA THR A 45 -8.79 7.23 13.11
C THR A 45 -7.94 8.36 13.69
N LEU A 46 -7.73 9.44 12.92
CA LEU A 46 -7.00 10.65 13.28
C LEU A 46 -7.96 11.75 13.75
#